data_AF-A0A937KU53-F1
#
_entry.id   AF-A0A937KU53-F1
#
_cell.length_a   1.000
_cell.length_b   1.000
_cell.length_c   1.000
_cell.angle_alpha   90.00
_cell.angle_beta   90.00
_cell.angle_gamma   90.00
#
_symmetry.space_group_name_H-M   'P 1'
#
loop_
_entity.id
_entity.type
_entity.pdbx_description
1 polymer ?
#
loop_
_entity_poly.entity_id
_entity_poly.type
_entity_poly.pdbx_seq_one_letter_code
_entity_poly.pdbx_strand_id
1 'polypeptide(L)'
;MAHDTHATDTAPEPDSPGCDDIFYSDWVSAAGATIEASINTKIWPDPLVAGFQQAALTMLDDILSEFANTKVSTKASVSLWLCDDAQMRQLNQQHRQIDKPTNVLSFPAYDMAGDMSGDMAGPQTDGDVPALLGDIVIAAETVMREADDMQMPVADHLIHLFVHGMLHLFGHDHIDDELAETMETLEVKFLANIGVPNPYQDTQTGALG
;
A
#
# COMPACT_ATOMS: atom_id res chain seq x y z
N MET A 1 42.52 -46.55 -15.94
CA MET A 1 42.38 -45.12 -15.59
C MET A 1 41.04 -44.67 -16.15
N ALA A 2 40.20 -44.14 -15.26
CA ALA A 2 38.78 -43.87 -15.45
C ALA A 2 38.54 -42.71 -16.43
N HIS A 3 37.43 -42.77 -17.14
CA HIS A 3 36.70 -41.60 -17.60
C HIS A 3 35.22 -41.85 -17.29
N ASP A 4 34.81 -41.43 -16.10
CA ASP A 4 33.40 -41.29 -15.75
C ASP A 4 32.86 -40.02 -16.41
N THR A 5 31.85 -40.19 -17.26
CA THR A 5 31.02 -39.12 -17.79
C THR A 5 30.06 -38.67 -16.68
N HIS A 6 30.30 -37.49 -16.11
CA HIS A 6 29.35 -36.85 -15.21
C HIS A 6 28.11 -36.42 -16.02
N ALA A 7 27.02 -37.16 -15.86
CA ALA A 7 25.69 -36.65 -16.15
C ALA A 7 25.40 -35.53 -15.13
N THR A 8 25.29 -34.30 -15.59
CA THR A 8 24.65 -33.22 -14.83
C THR A 8 23.17 -33.52 -14.79
N ASP A 9 22.78 -34.18 -13.71
CA ASP A 9 21.40 -34.32 -13.25
C ASP A 9 20.91 -32.93 -12.84
N THR A 10 20.45 -32.15 -13.81
CA THR A 10 19.66 -30.95 -13.53
C THR A 10 18.27 -31.43 -13.18
N ALA A 11 18.06 -31.81 -11.92
CA ALA A 11 16.72 -31.95 -11.39
C ALA A 11 15.95 -30.65 -11.69
N PRO A 12 14.73 -30.70 -12.23
CA PRO A 12 13.89 -29.51 -12.31
C PRO A 12 13.74 -28.97 -10.89
N GLU A 13 14.00 -27.67 -10.70
CA GLU A 13 13.72 -27.01 -9.44
C GLU A 13 12.27 -27.30 -9.05
N PRO A 14 11.98 -27.64 -7.78
CA PRO A 14 10.59 -27.83 -7.36
C PRO A 14 9.85 -26.53 -7.65
N ASP A 15 8.81 -26.60 -8.49
CA ASP A 15 7.88 -25.50 -8.71
C ASP A 15 7.57 -24.84 -7.35
N SER A 16 7.85 -23.54 -7.26
CA SER A 16 7.59 -22.73 -6.08
C SER A 16 6.18 -23.02 -5.56
N PRO A 17 6.03 -23.59 -4.35
CA PRO A 17 4.71 -23.95 -3.86
C PRO A 17 3.92 -22.67 -3.57
N GLY A 18 2.90 -22.39 -4.39
CA GLY A 18 1.85 -21.41 -4.06
C GLY A 18 1.58 -20.26 -5.04
N CYS A 19 2.07 -20.29 -6.29
CA CYS A 19 1.86 -19.18 -7.23
C CYS A 19 0.49 -19.18 -7.96
N ASP A 20 -0.31 -20.25 -7.85
CA ASP A 20 -1.52 -20.42 -8.67
C ASP A 20 -2.72 -19.55 -8.23
N ASP A 21 -2.65 -18.89 -7.07
CA ASP A 21 -3.77 -18.14 -6.47
C ASP A 21 -3.58 -16.61 -6.51
N ILE A 22 -2.48 -16.12 -7.11
CA ILE A 22 -2.19 -14.68 -7.24
C ILE A 22 -2.72 -14.16 -8.57
N PHE A 23 -3.62 -13.18 -8.49
CA PHE A 23 -4.14 -12.45 -9.63
C PHE A 23 -3.46 -11.10 -9.77
N TYR A 24 -3.00 -10.78 -10.98
CA TYR A 24 -2.36 -9.51 -11.31
C TYR A 24 -3.31 -8.64 -12.13
N SER A 25 -3.41 -7.36 -11.79
CA SER A 25 -4.31 -6.43 -12.46
C SER A 25 -3.80 -5.00 -12.39
N ASP A 26 -3.81 -4.32 -13.53
CA ASP A 26 -3.49 -2.90 -13.60
C ASP A 26 -4.79 -2.10 -13.56
N TRP A 27 -4.92 -1.22 -12.57
CA TRP A 27 -6.08 -0.34 -12.42
C TRP A 27 -5.69 1.07 -12.81
N VAL A 28 -6.36 1.63 -13.80
CA VAL A 28 -6.06 2.98 -14.31
C VAL A 28 -7.16 3.94 -13.89
N SER A 29 -6.75 5.03 -13.26
CA SER A 29 -7.60 6.13 -12.79
C SER A 29 -8.07 7.03 -13.93
N ALA A 30 -8.99 7.96 -13.65
CA ALA A 30 -9.49 8.89 -14.65
C ALA A 30 -8.41 9.92 -15.06
N ALA A 31 -7.51 10.29 -14.14
CA ALA A 31 -6.40 11.19 -14.42
C ALA A 31 -5.19 10.51 -15.10
N GLY A 32 -5.20 9.17 -15.22
CA GLY A 32 -4.17 8.39 -15.90
C GLY A 32 -3.04 7.88 -15.00
N ALA A 33 -3.21 7.94 -13.69
CA ALA A 33 -2.38 7.21 -12.72
C ALA A 33 -2.78 5.73 -12.63
N THR A 34 -1.84 4.87 -12.26
CA THR A 34 -1.99 3.40 -12.28
C THR A 34 -1.74 2.78 -10.90
N ILE A 35 -2.57 1.82 -10.52
CA ILE A 35 -2.32 0.89 -9.40
C ILE A 35 -2.01 -0.49 -10.00
N GLU A 36 -0.80 -0.99 -9.79
CA GLU A 36 -0.37 -2.32 -10.20
C GLU A 36 -0.69 -3.29 -9.05
N ALA A 37 -1.84 -3.96 -9.11
CA ALA A 37 -2.36 -4.80 -8.03
C ALA A 37 -1.95 -6.27 -8.20
N SER A 38 -1.42 -6.86 -7.13
CA SER A 38 -1.18 -8.30 -6.95
C SER A 38 -2.07 -8.78 -5.81
N ILE A 39 -2.91 -9.79 -6.06
CA ILE A 39 -4.04 -10.12 -5.18
C ILE A 39 -4.08 -11.61 -4.91
N ASN A 40 -4.01 -12.01 -3.64
CA ASN A 40 -4.26 -13.38 -3.23
C ASN A 40 -5.78 -13.66 -3.21
N THR A 41 -6.31 -14.17 -4.33
CA THR A 41 -7.76 -14.36 -4.57
C THR A 41 -8.40 -15.41 -3.68
N LYS A 42 -7.59 -16.29 -3.06
CA LYS A 42 -8.08 -17.28 -2.11
C LYS A 42 -8.57 -16.66 -0.80
N ILE A 43 -8.02 -15.51 -0.45
CA ILE A 43 -8.21 -14.86 0.86
C ILE A 43 -9.00 -13.57 0.70
N TRP A 44 -8.73 -12.81 -0.36
CA TRP A 44 -9.43 -11.56 -0.66
C TRP A 44 -10.71 -11.83 -1.45
N PRO A 45 -11.91 -11.55 -0.91
CA PRO A 45 -13.17 -11.78 -1.62
C PRO A 45 -13.34 -10.85 -2.81
N ASP A 46 -13.67 -11.37 -3.99
CA ASP A 46 -13.86 -10.56 -5.21
C ASP A 46 -14.78 -9.33 -5.04
N PRO A 47 -15.94 -9.41 -4.34
CA PRO A 47 -16.79 -8.24 -4.17
C PRO A 47 -16.14 -7.13 -3.32
N LEU A 48 -15.32 -7.51 -2.34
CA LEU A 48 -14.57 -6.57 -1.51
C LEU A 48 -13.50 -5.86 -2.35
N VAL A 49 -12.73 -6.64 -3.13
CA VAL A 49 -11.69 -6.11 -4.03
C VAL A 49 -12.29 -5.19 -5.09
N ALA A 50 -13.43 -5.56 -5.69
CA ALA A 50 -14.08 -4.74 -6.72
C ALA A 50 -14.58 -3.39 -6.15
N GLY A 51 -15.18 -3.40 -4.95
CA GLY A 51 -15.58 -2.16 -4.27
C GLY A 51 -14.39 -1.29 -3.90
N PHE A 52 -13.33 -1.92 -3.38
CA PHE A 52 -12.09 -1.25 -3.03
C PHE A 52 -11.39 -0.63 -4.24
N GLN A 53 -11.29 -1.34 -5.37
CA GLN A 53 -10.67 -0.84 -6.60
C GLN A 53 -11.23 0.52 -7.02
N GLN A 54 -12.56 0.68 -7.01
CA GLN A 54 -13.20 1.93 -7.41
C GLN A 54 -12.86 3.09 -6.45
N ALA A 55 -12.89 2.83 -5.15
CA ALA A 55 -12.54 3.81 -4.13
C ALA A 55 -11.05 4.18 -4.20
N ALA A 56 -10.16 3.20 -4.32
CA ALA A 56 -8.71 3.37 -4.39
C ALA A 56 -8.29 4.24 -5.58
N LEU A 57 -8.89 4.04 -6.76
CA LEU A 57 -8.63 4.88 -7.93
C LEU A 57 -9.07 6.33 -7.74
N THR A 58 -10.20 6.54 -7.08
CA THR A 58 -10.70 7.90 -6.79
C THR A 58 -9.78 8.60 -5.78
N MET A 59 -9.36 7.88 -4.73
CA MET A 59 -8.43 8.39 -3.73
C MET A 59 -7.05 8.68 -4.32
N LEU A 60 -6.56 7.85 -5.23
CA LEU A 60 -5.31 8.09 -5.92
C LEU A 60 -5.34 9.42 -6.67
N ASP A 61 -6.41 9.71 -7.41
CA ASP A 61 -6.59 10.97 -8.13
C ASP A 61 -6.67 12.17 -7.17
N ASP A 62 -7.43 12.05 -6.08
CA ASP A 62 -7.57 13.11 -5.07
C ASP A 62 -6.25 13.43 -4.37
N ILE A 63 -5.52 12.40 -3.93
CA ILE A 63 -4.22 12.52 -3.27
C ILE A 63 -3.21 13.15 -4.23
N LEU A 64 -3.12 12.63 -5.46
CA LEU A 64 -2.23 13.19 -6.48
C LEU A 64 -2.58 14.64 -6.80
N SER A 65 -3.85 15.01 -6.85
CA SER A 65 -4.27 16.39 -7.09
C SER A 65 -3.89 17.32 -5.93
N GLU A 66 -4.01 16.87 -4.69
CA GLU A 66 -3.59 17.64 -3.51
C GLU A 66 -2.08 17.90 -3.54
N PHE A 67 -1.30 16.88 -3.90
CA PHE A 67 0.16 16.94 -3.93
C PHE A 67 0.74 17.34 -5.30
N ALA A 68 -0.06 17.58 -6.35
CA ALA A 68 0.43 17.96 -7.68
C ALA A 68 1.25 19.26 -7.66
N ASN A 69 0.98 20.15 -6.70
CA ASN A 69 1.77 21.37 -6.49
C ASN A 69 3.22 21.10 -5.99
N THR A 70 3.57 19.86 -5.65
CA THR A 70 4.90 19.46 -5.14
C THR A 70 5.82 18.85 -6.20
N LYS A 71 5.49 18.95 -7.50
CA LYS A 71 6.26 18.47 -8.68
C LYS A 71 6.01 17.00 -9.08
N VAL A 72 4.92 16.37 -8.66
CA VAL A 72 4.55 15.03 -9.13
C VAL A 72 3.75 15.15 -10.43
N SER A 73 4.17 14.43 -11.48
CA SER A 73 3.40 14.28 -12.72
C SER A 73 2.06 13.62 -12.43
N THR A 74 0.98 14.05 -13.10
CA THR A 74 -0.34 13.39 -12.97
C THR A 74 -0.33 11.94 -13.46
N LYS A 75 0.75 11.52 -14.14
CA LYS A 75 1.04 10.12 -14.46
C LYS A 75 1.94 9.56 -13.36
N ALA A 76 1.36 8.84 -12.42
CA ALA A 76 2.07 8.13 -11.37
C ALA A 76 1.66 6.65 -11.33
N SER A 77 2.53 5.78 -10.83
CA SER A 77 2.21 4.37 -10.57
C SER A 77 2.50 3.99 -9.13
N VAL A 78 1.65 3.15 -8.55
CA VAL A 78 1.84 2.56 -7.22
C VAL A 78 1.62 1.05 -7.31
N SER A 79 2.48 0.26 -6.69
CA SER A 79 2.29 -1.18 -6.61
C SER A 79 1.53 -1.53 -5.34
N LEU A 80 0.46 -2.31 -5.47
CA LEU A 80 -0.36 -2.75 -4.35
C LEU A 80 -0.32 -4.27 -4.25
N TRP A 81 0.06 -4.79 -3.09
CA TRP A 81 0.02 -6.21 -2.82
C TRP A 81 -0.97 -6.54 -1.70
N LEU A 82 -2.06 -7.18 -2.08
CA LEU A 82 -3.06 -7.72 -1.17
C LEU A 82 -2.69 -9.18 -0.84
N CYS A 83 -2.08 -9.37 0.32
CA CYS A 83 -1.44 -10.62 0.75
C CYS A 83 -2.09 -11.21 2.00
N ASP A 84 -1.48 -12.26 2.55
CA ASP A 84 -1.87 -12.90 3.82
C ASP A 84 -0.94 -12.54 4.99
N ASP A 85 -1.38 -12.82 6.22
CA ASP A 85 -0.60 -12.57 7.44
C ASP A 85 0.75 -13.31 7.45
N ALA A 86 0.86 -14.47 6.78
CA ALA A 86 2.11 -15.24 6.75
C ALA A 86 3.15 -14.57 5.85
N GLN A 87 2.76 -14.12 4.67
CA GLN A 87 3.55 -13.33 3.72
C GLN A 87 3.94 -11.99 4.35
N MET A 88 2.98 -11.31 4.99
CA MET A 88 3.22 -10.06 5.70
C MET A 88 4.22 -10.21 6.85
N ARG A 89 4.10 -11.27 7.66
CA ARG A 89 5.05 -11.55 8.75
C ARG A 89 6.46 -11.77 8.21
N GLN A 90 6.61 -12.51 7.11
CA GLN A 90 7.91 -12.72 6.48
C GLN A 90 8.51 -11.38 6.02
N LEU A 91 7.70 -10.53 5.38
CA LEU A 91 8.12 -9.22 4.90
C LEU A 91 8.52 -8.31 6.07
N ASN A 92 7.72 -8.27 7.14
CA ASN A 92 8.00 -7.48 8.33
C ASN A 92 9.29 -7.95 9.04
N GLN A 93 9.54 -9.25 9.08
CA GLN A 93 10.77 -9.80 9.61
C GLN A 93 11.98 -9.43 8.73
N GLN A 94 11.85 -9.49 7.41
CA GLN A 94 12.94 -9.16 6.49
C GLN A 94 13.32 -7.68 6.56
N HIS A 95 12.35 -6.78 6.51
CA HIS A 95 12.59 -5.34 6.40
C HIS A 95 12.72 -4.62 7.74
N ARG A 96 11.96 -5.02 8.77
CA ARG A 96 11.93 -4.35 10.08
C ARG A 96 12.53 -5.19 11.20
N GLN A 97 12.92 -6.45 10.94
CA GLN A 97 13.39 -7.40 11.96
C GLN A 97 12.33 -7.70 13.04
N ILE A 98 11.05 -7.65 12.66
CA ILE A 98 9.92 -7.90 13.56
C ILE A 98 9.14 -9.13 13.08
N ASP A 99 9.14 -10.19 13.91
CA ASP A 99 8.56 -11.49 13.57
C ASP A 99 7.05 -11.57 13.87
N LYS A 100 6.28 -10.61 13.36
CA LYS A 100 4.82 -10.56 13.52
C LYS A 100 4.13 -9.96 12.29
N PRO A 101 2.92 -10.38 11.93
CA PRO A 101 2.14 -9.68 10.92
C PRO A 101 1.78 -8.27 11.39
N THR A 102 1.54 -7.38 10.44
CA THR A 102 1.00 -6.03 10.64
C THR A 102 -0.09 -5.81 9.60
N ASN A 103 -0.91 -4.78 9.77
CA ASN A 103 -1.98 -4.47 8.82
C ASN A 103 -1.45 -4.00 7.46
N VAL A 104 -0.53 -3.02 7.45
CA VAL A 104 0.04 -2.42 6.25
C VAL A 104 1.55 -2.18 6.39
N LEU A 105 2.26 -2.32 5.27
CA LEU A 105 3.64 -1.86 5.09
C LEU A 105 3.73 -1.01 3.82
N SER A 106 4.45 0.10 3.90
CA SER A 106 4.66 1.03 2.79
C SER A 106 6.14 1.21 2.52
N PHE A 107 6.53 1.13 1.25
CA PHE A 107 7.90 1.24 0.78
C PHE A 107 7.98 2.37 -0.25
N PRO A 108 8.35 3.59 0.14
CA PRO A 108 8.48 4.71 -0.80
C PRO A 108 9.60 4.44 -1.81
N ALA A 109 9.33 4.69 -3.09
CA ALA A 109 10.35 4.60 -4.14
C ALA A 109 11.38 5.74 -4.06
N TYR A 110 10.98 6.87 -3.48
CA TYR A 110 11.80 8.05 -3.29
C TYR A 110 11.73 8.53 -1.85
N ASP A 111 12.86 8.92 -1.27
CA ASP A 111 12.87 9.57 0.03
C ASP A 111 12.40 11.03 -0.12
N MET A 112 11.08 11.23 -0.01
CA MET A 112 10.45 12.56 -0.08
C MET A 112 10.53 13.31 1.26
N ALA A 113 10.89 12.62 2.36
CA ALA A 113 11.03 13.20 3.69
C ALA A 113 12.44 13.75 3.95
N GLY A 114 13.45 13.24 3.26
CA GLY A 114 14.87 13.48 3.54
C GLY A 114 15.53 14.71 2.91
N ASP A 115 14.93 15.39 1.93
CA ASP A 115 15.62 16.47 1.20
C ASP A 115 14.83 17.79 1.03
N MET A 116 14.78 18.58 2.11
CA MET A 116 14.59 20.03 2.04
C MET A 116 15.89 20.79 1.64
N SER A 117 16.95 20.09 1.25
CA SER A 117 18.21 20.66 0.76
C SER A 117 18.29 20.75 -0.77
N GLY A 118 17.15 20.96 -1.43
CA GLY A 118 17.10 21.68 -2.71
C GLY A 118 17.77 21.04 -3.92
N ASP A 119 18.31 19.82 -3.86
CA ASP A 119 19.06 19.21 -4.97
C ASP A 119 18.76 17.72 -5.23
N MET A 120 17.79 17.10 -4.55
CA MET A 120 17.15 15.87 -5.01
C MET A 120 15.82 16.22 -5.67
N ALA A 121 15.83 16.16 -6.99
CA ALA A 121 14.66 16.22 -7.82
C ALA A 121 13.62 15.17 -7.37
N GLY A 122 12.48 15.59 -6.81
CA GLY A 122 11.27 14.76 -6.78
C GLY A 122 11.00 14.17 -8.17
N PRO A 123 10.28 13.05 -8.31
CA PRO A 123 10.30 12.18 -9.48
C PRO A 123 10.27 12.97 -10.80
N GLN A 124 11.45 13.22 -11.37
CA GLN A 124 11.59 13.87 -12.66
C GLN A 124 11.51 12.79 -13.72
N THR A 125 10.31 12.59 -14.24
CA THR A 125 10.12 11.79 -15.44
C THR A 125 10.32 12.70 -16.64
N ASP A 126 11.46 12.57 -17.31
CA ASP A 126 11.61 13.08 -18.67
C ASP A 126 10.64 12.31 -19.59
N GLY A 127 9.46 12.87 -19.86
CA GLY A 127 8.50 12.35 -20.85
C GLY A 127 7.26 11.66 -20.27
N ASP A 128 6.70 10.75 -21.07
CA ASP A 128 5.38 10.09 -20.88
C ASP A 128 5.37 8.93 -19.85
N VAL A 129 6.49 8.68 -19.17
CA VAL A 129 6.63 7.55 -18.23
C VAL A 129 6.02 7.92 -16.87
N PRO A 130 5.15 7.08 -16.28
CA PRO A 130 4.60 7.34 -14.95
C PRO A 130 5.68 7.38 -13.86
N ALA A 131 5.55 8.31 -12.91
CA ALA A 131 6.39 8.37 -11.72
C ALA A 131 6.02 7.25 -10.74
N LEU A 132 6.96 6.35 -10.43
CA LEU A 132 6.74 5.27 -9.46
C LEU A 132 6.72 5.84 -8.03
N LEU A 133 5.60 5.75 -7.32
CA LEU A 133 5.48 6.25 -5.94
C LEU A 133 6.07 5.28 -4.92
N GLY A 134 5.93 3.97 -5.16
CA GLY A 134 6.41 2.91 -4.27
C GLY A 134 5.43 1.75 -4.16
N ASP A 135 5.62 0.97 -3.10
CA ASP A 135 4.86 -0.26 -2.84
C ASP A 135 4.02 -0.14 -1.56
N ILE A 136 2.79 -0.63 -1.61
CA ILE A 136 1.91 -0.80 -0.45
C ILE A 136 1.54 -2.27 -0.34
N VAL A 137 1.74 -2.86 0.83
CA VAL A 137 1.40 -4.26 1.12
C VAL A 137 0.39 -4.30 2.25
N ILE A 138 -0.71 -5.04 2.08
CA ILE A 138 -1.81 -5.12 3.07
C ILE A 138 -2.17 -6.58 3.34
N ALA A 139 -2.30 -6.95 4.61
CA ALA A 139 -2.57 -8.32 5.05
C ALA A 139 -4.05 -8.55 5.40
N ALA A 140 -4.72 -9.46 4.69
CA ALA A 140 -6.17 -9.66 4.79
C ALA A 140 -6.64 -9.99 6.22
N GLU A 141 -6.03 -10.98 6.86
CA GLU A 141 -6.52 -11.49 8.14
C GLU A 141 -6.37 -10.47 9.26
N THR A 142 -5.28 -9.70 9.26
CA THR A 142 -5.11 -8.58 10.19
C THR A 142 -6.14 -7.48 9.94
N VAL A 143 -6.38 -7.08 8.68
CA VAL A 143 -7.40 -6.07 8.35
C VAL A 143 -8.80 -6.52 8.77
N MET A 144 -9.19 -7.76 8.45
CA MET A 144 -10.51 -8.28 8.80
C MET A 144 -10.72 -8.37 10.31
N ARG A 145 -9.68 -8.77 11.05
CA ARG A 145 -9.70 -8.84 12.52
C ARG A 145 -9.82 -7.46 13.15
N GLU A 146 -9.02 -6.49 12.70
CA GLU A 146 -9.09 -5.11 13.22
C GLU A 146 -10.44 -4.46 12.91
N ALA A 147 -10.97 -4.67 11.71
CA ALA A 147 -12.29 -4.17 11.35
C ALA A 147 -13.41 -4.75 12.24
N ASP A 148 -13.33 -6.04 12.59
CA ASP A 148 -14.25 -6.67 13.54
C ASP A 148 -14.07 -6.10 14.96
N ASP A 149 -12.84 -5.96 15.46
CA ASP A 149 -12.56 -5.37 16.77
C ASP A 149 -13.07 -3.92 16.89
N MET A 150 -12.95 -3.15 15.80
CA MET A 150 -13.43 -1.76 15.69
C MET A 150 -14.92 -1.66 15.32
N GLN A 151 -15.59 -2.78 15.08
CA GLN A 151 -17.00 -2.83 14.64
C GLN A 151 -17.28 -1.96 13.39
N MET A 152 -16.34 -1.95 12.44
CA MET A 152 -16.43 -1.18 11.21
C MET A 152 -16.43 -2.07 9.97
N PRO A 153 -16.94 -1.59 8.82
CA PRO A 153 -16.87 -2.37 7.58
C PRO A 153 -15.42 -2.63 7.16
N VAL A 154 -15.10 -3.87 6.78
CA VAL A 154 -13.77 -4.25 6.26
C VAL A 154 -13.35 -3.39 5.06
N ALA A 155 -14.32 -3.01 4.21
CA ALA A 155 -14.07 -2.13 3.06
C ALA A 155 -13.55 -0.75 3.51
N ASP A 156 -14.16 -0.18 4.55
CA ASP A 156 -13.79 1.13 5.07
C ASP A 156 -12.39 1.09 5.68
N HIS A 157 -12.09 0.05 6.47
CA HIS A 157 -10.76 -0.15 7.05
C HIS A 157 -9.68 -0.37 5.98
N LEU A 158 -9.99 -1.16 4.95
CA LEU A 158 -9.07 -1.37 3.83
C LEU A 158 -8.75 -0.07 3.09
N ILE A 159 -9.76 0.78 2.85
CA ILE A 159 -9.56 2.07 2.20
C ILE A 159 -8.74 3.00 3.09
N HIS A 160 -9.03 3.03 4.39
CA HIS A 160 -8.21 3.76 5.37
C HIS A 160 -6.74 3.36 5.29
N LEU A 161 -6.43 2.06 5.34
CA LEU A 161 -5.05 1.59 5.26
C LEU A 161 -4.37 1.90 3.92
N PHE A 162 -5.12 1.90 2.82
CA PHE A 162 -4.59 2.33 1.53
C PHE A 162 -4.24 3.82 1.52
N VAL A 163 -5.12 4.69 2.01
CA VAL A 163 -4.86 6.14 2.13
C VAL A 163 -3.68 6.40 3.06
N HIS A 164 -3.65 5.74 4.22
CA HIS A 164 -2.54 5.80 5.17
C HIS A 164 -1.21 5.40 4.51
N GLY A 165 -1.20 4.27 3.80
CA GLY A 165 -0.04 3.79 3.09
C GLY A 165 0.43 4.75 1.98
N MET A 166 -0.51 5.35 1.25
CA MET A 166 -0.22 6.38 0.24
C MET A 166 0.43 7.62 0.86
N LEU A 167 -0.09 8.13 1.99
CA LEU A 167 0.50 9.29 2.67
C LEU A 167 1.94 9.02 3.14
N HIS A 168 2.22 7.80 3.60
CA HIS A 168 3.59 7.37 3.88
C HIS A 168 4.50 7.39 2.64
N LEU A 169 4.00 7.06 1.45
CA LEU A 169 4.78 7.19 0.21
C LEU A 169 5.15 8.66 -0.10
N PHE A 170 4.32 9.61 0.32
CA PHE A 170 4.59 11.04 0.18
C PHE A 170 5.52 11.61 1.27
N GLY A 171 6.02 10.76 2.19
CA GLY A 171 6.93 11.18 3.26
C GLY A 171 6.21 11.80 4.46
N HIS A 172 4.89 11.68 4.56
CA HIS A 172 4.18 11.95 5.81
C HIS A 172 4.39 10.77 6.75
N ASP A 173 4.89 11.05 7.95
CA ASP A 173 5.17 10.05 8.97
C ASP A 173 4.57 10.51 10.30
N HIS A 174 4.23 9.57 11.18
CA HIS A 174 3.57 9.80 12.47
C HIS A 174 4.57 9.71 13.65
N ILE A 175 5.86 9.99 13.42
CA ILE A 175 6.90 9.85 14.46
C ILE A 175 6.74 10.90 15.57
N ASP A 176 6.16 12.07 15.27
CA ASP A 176 5.91 13.17 16.22
C ASP A 176 4.41 13.51 16.24
N ASP A 177 3.91 13.96 17.40
CA ASP A 177 2.50 14.26 17.65
C ASP A 177 1.96 15.34 16.68
N GLU A 178 2.77 16.36 16.35
CA GLU A 178 2.39 17.41 15.38
C GLU A 178 2.28 16.88 13.94
N LEU A 179 3.13 15.90 13.58
CA LEU A 179 3.09 15.26 12.27
C LEU A 179 1.91 14.28 12.19
N ALA A 180 1.62 13.59 13.31
CA ALA A 180 0.45 12.71 13.43
C ALA A 180 -0.85 13.50 13.23
N GLU A 181 -1.04 14.64 13.92
CA GLU A 181 -2.27 15.47 13.74
C GLU A 181 -2.46 15.92 12.28
N THR A 182 -1.37 16.27 11.60
CA THR A 182 -1.40 16.67 10.19
C THR A 182 -1.81 15.50 9.28
N MET A 183 -1.23 14.32 9.51
CA MET A 183 -1.54 13.11 8.75
C MET A 183 -2.98 12.67 8.99
N GLU A 184 -3.43 12.61 10.25
CA GLU A 184 -4.81 12.27 10.62
C GLU A 184 -5.82 13.22 9.95
N THR A 185 -5.51 14.52 9.91
CA THR A 185 -6.37 15.51 9.23
C THR A 185 -6.49 15.23 7.73
N LEU A 186 -5.38 14.85 7.08
CA LEU A 186 -5.39 14.49 5.66
C LEU A 186 -6.14 13.18 5.42
N GLU A 187 -5.93 12.17 6.25
CA GLU A 187 -6.66 10.89 6.18
C GLU A 187 -8.16 11.12 6.29
N VAL A 188 -8.61 11.86 7.29
CA VAL A 188 -10.04 12.19 7.47
C VAL A 188 -10.59 12.97 6.28
N LYS A 189 -9.82 13.91 5.73
CA LYS A 189 -10.21 14.69 4.55
C LYS A 189 -10.44 13.77 3.33
N PHE A 190 -9.50 12.88 3.04
CA PHE A 190 -9.63 11.98 1.88
C PHE A 190 -10.73 10.95 2.08
N LEU A 191 -10.83 10.33 3.25
CA LEU A 191 -11.89 9.36 3.56
C LEU A 191 -13.29 10.00 3.46
N ALA A 192 -13.45 11.24 3.90
CA ALA A 192 -14.71 11.97 3.78
C ALA A 192 -15.14 12.18 2.32
N ASN A 193 -14.22 12.31 1.35
CA ASN A 193 -14.55 12.53 -0.06
C ASN A 193 -15.30 11.34 -0.69
N ILE A 194 -15.07 10.12 -0.20
CA ILE A 194 -15.74 8.90 -0.67
C ILE A 194 -16.78 8.38 0.34
N GLY A 195 -17.07 9.16 1.38
CA GLY A 195 -18.09 8.83 2.38
C GLY A 195 -17.67 7.75 3.38
N VAL A 196 -16.37 7.48 3.52
CA VAL A 196 -15.86 6.59 4.57
C VAL A 196 -15.85 7.34 5.91
N PRO A 197 -16.40 6.77 6.99
CA PRO A 197 -16.40 7.39 8.31
C PRO A 197 -14.99 7.68 8.83
N ASN A 198 -14.85 8.70 9.68
CA ASN A 198 -13.57 9.02 10.31
C ASN A 198 -13.17 7.87 11.29
N PRO A 199 -12.02 7.22 11.09
CA PRO A 199 -11.58 6.08 11.91
C PRO A 199 -11.15 6.48 13.34
N TYR A 200 -10.98 7.77 13.63
CA TYR A 200 -10.54 8.32 14.92
C TYR A 200 -11.69 8.80 15.83
N GLN A 201 -12.96 8.56 15.47
CA GLN A 201 -14.10 9.12 16.23
C GLN A 201 -14.23 8.58 17.66
N ASP A 202 -13.70 7.39 17.97
CA ASP A 202 -13.75 6.84 19.32
C ASP A 202 -12.62 7.36 20.25
N THR A 203 -11.49 7.83 19.71
CA THR A 203 -10.37 8.33 20.53
C THR A 203 -10.58 9.77 21.02
N GLN A 204 -11.40 10.59 20.34
CA GLN A 204 -11.67 11.98 20.77
C GLN A 204 -12.76 12.11 21.86
N THR A 205 -13.51 11.04 22.15
CA THR A 205 -14.64 11.12 23.11
C THR A 205 -14.21 10.91 24.57
N GLY A 206 -12.91 10.73 24.85
CA GLY A 206 -12.38 10.46 26.20
C GLY A 206 -11.81 11.66 26.97
N ALA A 207 -11.67 12.84 26.38
CA ALA A 207 -10.96 13.98 26.98
C ALA A 207 -11.84 15.08 27.61
N LEU A 208 -13.16 14.88 27.67
CA LEU A 208 -14.09 15.82 28.34
C LEU A 208 -15.11 15.03 29.19
N GLY A 209 -14.68 14.61 30.38
CA GLY A 209 -15.52 14.05 31.43
C GLY A 209 -15.02 14.48 32.81
#